data_AF-A0A176YY71-F1
#
_entry.id   AF-A0A176YY71-F1
#
_cell.length_a   1.000
_cell.length_b   1.000
_cell.length_c   1.000
_cell.angle_alpha   90.00
_cell.angle_beta   90.00
_cell.angle_gamma   90.00
#
_symmetry.space_group_name_H-M   'P 1'
#
loop_
_entity.id
_entity.type
_entity.pdbx_description
1 polymer ?
#
loop_
_entity_poly.entity_id
_entity_poly.type
_entity_poly.pdbx_seq_one_letter_code
_entity_poly.pdbx_strand_id
1 'polypeptide(L)' 'MDLTATERDFLRRLASEAWISPPLFDHEIVARLVELGLVETEPLASGEVEYRITAAGRDVL' A
#
# COMPACT_ATOMS: atom_id res chain seq x y z
N MET A 1 5.78 -15.43 -5.14
CA MET A 1 6.43 -14.71 -4.03
C MET A 1 5.58 -14.91 -2.81
N ASP A 2 6.18 -15.12 -1.62
CA ASP A 2 5.41 -15.19 -0.38
C ASP A 2 5.35 -13.83 0.30
N LEU A 3 4.13 -13.38 0.58
CA LEU A 3 3.86 -12.23 1.44
C LEU A 3 3.96 -12.66 2.91
N THR A 4 4.51 -11.78 3.74
CA THR A 4 4.47 -11.94 5.19
C THR A 4 3.03 -11.81 5.71
N ALA A 5 2.77 -12.26 6.94
CA ALA A 5 1.46 -12.05 7.57
C ALA A 5 1.12 -10.55 7.67
N THR A 6 2.08 -9.72 8.04
CA THR A 6 1.93 -8.26 8.15
C THR A 6 1.58 -7.61 6.81
N GLU A 7 2.21 -8.05 5.72
CA GLU A 7 1.91 -7.54 4.37
C GLU A 7 0.50 -7.91 3.91
N ARG A 8 0.08 -9.16 4.13
CA ARG A 8 -1.29 -9.56 3.82
C ARG A 8 -2.30 -8.77 4.64
N ASP A 9 -2.06 -8.58 5.94
CA ASP A 9 -2.96 -7.81 6.79
C ASP A 9 -3.01 -6.33 6.39
N PHE A 10 -1.89 -5.76 5.94
CA PHE A 10 -1.86 -4.42 5.37
C PHE A 10 -2.70 -4.34 4.09
N LEU A 11 -2.49 -5.25 3.14
CA LEU A 11 -3.27 -5.31 1.90
C LEU A 11 -4.77 -5.50 2.17
N ARG A 12 -5.15 -6.33 3.16
CA ARG A 12 -6.56 -6.52 3.54
C ARG A 12 -7.20 -5.23 4.02
N ARG A 13 -6.48 -4.43 4.83
CA ARG A 13 -6.96 -3.12 5.28
C ARG A 13 -7.07 -2.15 4.12
N LEU A 14 -6.07 -2.13 3.24
CA LEU A 14 -6.06 -1.25 2.06
C LEU A 14 -7.14 -1.62 1.03
N ALA A 15 -7.59 -2.87 1.02
CA ALA A 15 -8.71 -3.33 0.19
C ALA A 15 -10.07 -2.80 0.68
N SER A 16 -10.19 -2.48 1.97
CA SER A 16 -11.41 -1.87 2.51
C SER A 16 -11.46 -0.36 2.34
N GLU A 17 -10.33 0.33 2.52
CA GLU A 17 -10.25 1.79 2.47
C GLU A 17 -8.85 2.23 2.02
N ALA A 18 -8.78 3.30 1.22
CA ALA A 18 -7.51 3.93 0.88
C ALA A 18 -6.87 4.51 2.14
N TRP A 19 -5.53 4.51 2.18
CA TRP A 19 -4.81 5.04 3.34
C TRP A 19 -4.03 6.29 2.96
N ILE A 20 -4.14 7.33 3.79
CA ILE A 20 -3.42 8.59 3.61
C ILE A 20 -2.34 8.68 4.70
N SER A 21 -1.09 8.90 4.28
CA SER A 21 0.03 9.13 5.20
C SER A 21 0.66 10.51 4.98
N PRO A 22 1.33 11.05 6.02
CA PRO A 22 2.27 12.14 5.84
C PRO A 22 3.38 11.75 4.84
N PRO A 23 4.01 12.70 4.15
CA PRO A 23 5.03 12.43 3.12
C PRO A 23 6.34 11.86 3.68
N LEU A 24 6.57 11.96 5.00
CA LEU A 24 7.75 11.41 5.68
C LEU A 24 7.51 10.00 6.23
N PHE A 25 6.41 9.35 5.84
CA PHE A 25 6.11 8.00 6.29
C PHE A 25 6.98 6.99 5.55
N ASP A 26 8.18 6.75 6.08
CA ASP A 26 9.11 5.75 5.58
C ASP A 26 8.83 4.40 6.23
N HIS A 27 7.99 3.59 5.59
CA HIS A 27 7.72 2.24 6.04
C HIS A 27 8.15 1.24 4.96
N GLU A 28 9.22 0.51 5.25
CA GLU A 28 9.84 -0.47 4.33
C GLU A 28 8.84 -1.47 3.75
N ILE A 29 7.86 -1.92 4.55
CA ILE A 29 6.74 -2.77 4.10
C ILE A 29 5.97 -2.15 2.93
N VAL A 30 5.63 -0.86 3.01
CA VAL A 30 4.84 -0.19 1.98
C VAL A 30 5.68 0.02 0.73
N ALA A 31 6.95 0.43 0.89
CA ALA A 31 7.89 0.56 -0.21
C ALA A 31 8.02 -0.76 -0.99
N ARG A 32 8.20 -1.88 -0.28
CA ARG A 32 8.23 -3.21 -0.89
C ARG A 32 6.92 -3.54 -1.63
N LEU A 33 5.75 -3.28 -1.04
CA LEU A 33 4.47 -3.57 -1.70
C LEU A 33 4.23 -2.72 -2.97
N VAL A 34 4.75 -1.50 -2.99
CA VAL A 34 4.76 -0.62 -4.17
C VAL A 34 5.72 -1.14 -5.23
N GLU A 35 6.94 -1.54 -4.85
CA GLU A 35 7.90 -2.18 -5.76
C GLU A 35 7.36 -3.47 -6.39
N LEU A 36 6.54 -4.22 -5.63
CA LEU A 36 5.86 -5.42 -6.10
C LEU A 36 4.62 -5.12 -6.98
N GLY A 37 4.24 -3.86 -7.14
CA GLY A 37 3.05 -3.45 -7.90
C GLY A 37 1.72 -3.85 -7.26
N LEU A 38 1.73 -4.18 -5.96
CA LEU A 38 0.53 -4.57 -5.21
C LEU A 38 -0.20 -3.35 -4.62
N VAL A 39 0.53 -2.24 -4.47
CA VAL A 39 0.03 -0.96 -3.98
C VAL A 39 0.49 0.15 -4.93
N GLU A 40 -0.40 1.09 -5.22
CA GLU A 40 -0.07 2.33 -5.93
C GLU A 40 -0.05 3.50 -4.95
N THR A 41 0.74 4.53 -5.29
CA THR A 41 0.86 5.76 -4.50
C THR A 41 0.46 6.97 -5.33
N GLU A 42 -0.29 7.88 -4.73
CA GLU A 42 -0.67 9.16 -5.34
C GLU A 42 -0.36 10.32 -4.38
N PRO A 43 0.54 11.25 -4.75
CA PRO A 43 0.75 12.44 -3.95
C PRO A 43 -0.45 13.38 -4.06
N LEU A 44 -1.00 13.79 -2.92
CA LEU A 44 -2.13 14.70 -2.83
C LEU A 44 -1.65 16.16 -2.84
N ALA A 45 -2.53 17.07 -3.27
CA ALA A 45 -2.25 18.51 -3.28
C ALA A 45 -1.99 19.10 -1.88
N SER A 46 -2.45 18.43 -0.83
CA SER A 46 -2.17 18.75 0.57
C SER A 46 -0.73 18.41 1.02
N GLY A 47 0.02 17.68 0.19
CA GLY A 47 1.36 17.19 0.51
C GLY A 47 1.38 15.80 1.17
N GLU A 48 0.21 15.20 1.41
CA GLU A 48 0.07 13.82 1.88
C GLU A 48 0.23 12.83 0.72
N VAL A 49 0.41 11.55 1.03
CA VAL A 49 0.45 10.46 0.05
C VAL A 49 -0.71 9.52 0.30
N GLU A 50 -1.51 9.29 -0.73
CA GLU A 50 -2.57 8.28 -0.72
C GLU A 50 -2.02 6.96 -1.27
N TYR A 51 -2.34 5.87 -0.58
CA TYR A 51 -2.01 4.50 -0.97
C TYR A 51 -3.30 3.77 -1.33
N ARG A 52 -3.30 3.08 -2.47
CA ARG A 52 -4.44 2.25 -2.90
C ARG A 52 -3.97 0.87 -3.31
N ILE A 53 -4.81 -0.14 -3.03
CA ILE A 53 -4.52 -1.49 -3.48
C ILE A 53 -4.75 -1.59 -5.00
N THR A 54 -3.82 -2.26 -5.70
CA THR A 54 -3.98 -2.52 -7.14
C THR A 54 -4.84 -3.76 -7.38
N ALA A 55 -5.21 -4.03 -8.63
CA ALA A 55 -5.84 -5.29 -9.01
C ALA A 55 -4.96 -6.50 -8.65
N ALA A 56 -3.66 -6.43 -8.95
CA ALA A 56 -2.70 -7.47 -8.59
C ALA A 56 -2.58 -7.66 -7.08
N GLY A 57 -2.66 -6.58 -6.30
CA GLY A 57 -2.73 -6.63 -4.84
C GLY A 57 -3.95 -7.39 -4.32
N ARG A 58 -5.10 -7.29 -5.01
CA ARG A 58 -6.32 -8.03 -4.65
C ARG A 58 -6.25 -9.52 -5.02
N ASP A 59 -5.57 -9.86 -6.11
CA ASP A 59 -5.46 -11.25 -6.56
C ASP A 59 -4.61 -12.13 -5.63
N VAL A 60 -3.79 -11.52 -4.76
CA VAL A 60 -2.90 -12.21 -3.81
C VAL A 60 -3.42 -12.24 -2.37
N LEU A 61 -4.64 -11.74 -2.12
CA LEU A 61 -5.33 -11.74 -0.82
C LEU A 61 -6.07 -13.05 -0.53
#